data_AF-A0A9P4MRE8-F1
#
_entry.id   AF-A0A9P4MRE8-F1
#
_cell.length_a   1.000
_cell.length_b   1.000
_cell.length_c   1.000
_cell.angle_alpha   90.00
_cell.angle_beta   90.00
_cell.angle_gamma   90.00
#
_symmetry.space_group_name_H-M   'P 1'
#
loop_
_entity.id
_entity.type
_entity.pdbx_description
1 polymer ?
#
loop_
_entity_poly.entity_id
_entity_poly.type
_entity_poly.pdbx_seq_one_letter_code
_entity_poly.pdbx_strand_id
1 'polypeptide(L)'
;MEADQATSPPSEAETLSPLEQDVLDEYARLVGNLNNMSTLLAHLSANPSAEILDALRGLERKTSLVFTLLKASVYSIVLNQQIQDEGGEE
;
A
#
# COMPACT_ATOMS: atom_id res chain seq x y z
N MET A 1 48.91 61.21 2.43
CA MET A 1 47.88 60.64 1.54
C MET A 1 47.80 59.17 1.92
N GLU A 2 46.99 58.90 2.92
CA GLU A 2 46.84 57.58 3.55
C GLU A 2 45.52 57.04 3.00
N ALA A 3 45.61 56.04 2.13
CA ALA A 3 44.43 55.35 1.61
C ALA A 3 44.02 54.32 2.67
N ASP A 4 43.06 54.73 3.49
CA ASP A 4 42.39 53.92 4.50
C ASP A 4 41.79 52.67 3.83
N GLN A 5 42.40 51.52 4.11
CA GLN A 5 41.85 50.22 3.77
C GLN A 5 40.60 50.04 4.63
N ALA A 6 39.43 50.19 4.00
CA ALA A 6 38.17 49.74 4.56
C ALA A 6 38.23 48.21 4.73
N THR A 7 38.80 47.78 5.84
CA THR A 7 38.58 46.45 6.41
C THR A 7 37.09 46.32 6.62
N SER A 8 36.40 45.71 5.66
CA SER A 8 35.09 45.14 5.91
C SER A 8 35.24 44.17 7.08
N PRO A 9 34.48 44.31 8.17
CA PRO A 9 34.56 43.34 9.26
C PRO A 9 34.26 41.96 8.67
N PRO A 10 34.92 40.89 9.17
CA PRO A 10 34.54 39.55 8.76
C PRO A 10 33.06 39.42 9.09
N SER A 11 32.26 39.07 8.09
CA SER A 11 30.88 38.62 8.25
C SER A 11 30.81 37.88 9.57
N GLU A 12 30.20 38.49 10.57
CA GLU A 12 29.79 37.78 11.77
C GLU A 12 29.09 36.55 11.21
N ALA A 13 29.69 35.37 11.43
CA ALA A 13 29.04 34.13 11.08
C ALA A 13 27.67 34.27 11.72
N GLU A 14 26.60 34.38 10.93
CA GLU A 14 25.25 34.65 11.41
C GLU A 14 24.95 33.60 12.47
N THR A 15 25.20 33.95 13.73
CA THR A 15 25.05 33.05 14.86
C THR A 15 23.55 32.97 15.04
N LEU A 16 22.98 31.88 14.52
CA LEU A 16 21.57 31.57 14.68
C LEU A 16 21.20 31.76 16.15
N SER A 17 20.07 32.43 16.38
CA SER A 17 19.53 32.50 17.74
C SER A 17 19.22 31.08 18.23
N PRO A 18 19.27 30.83 19.55
CA PRO A 18 19.00 29.49 20.10
C PRO A 18 17.68 28.88 19.60
N LEU A 19 16.64 29.73 19.48
CA LEU A 19 15.33 29.31 18.98
C LEU A 19 15.37 28.90 17.50
N GLU A 20 16.13 29.62 16.66
CA GLU A 20 16.24 29.29 15.23
C GLU A 20 16.95 27.94 15.03
N GLN A 21 17.98 27.66 15.82
CA GLN A 21 18.66 26.36 15.78
C GLN A 21 17.72 25.22 16.22
N ASP A 22 16.99 25.40 17.34
CA ASP A 22 16.04 24.39 17.83
C ASP A 22 14.94 24.08 16.80
N VAL A 23 14.42 25.11 16.13
CA VAL A 23 13.40 24.97 15.09
C VAL A 23 13.97 24.23 13.87
N LEU A 24 15.19 24.57 13.42
CA LEU A 24 15.84 23.88 12.32
C LEU A 24 16.10 22.40 12.63
N ASP A 25 16.51 22.08 13.85
CA ASP A 25 16.74 20.71 14.30
C ASP A 25 15.44 19.89 14.29
N GLU A 26 14.32 20.47 14.74
CA GLU A 26 13.00 19.82 14.68
C GLU A 26 12.48 19.67 13.24
N TYR A 27 12.69 20.65 12.36
CA TYR A 27 12.38 20.49 10.93
C TYR A 27 13.22 19.42 10.27
N ALA A 28 14.52 19.33 10.58
CA ALA A 28 15.40 18.28 10.08
C ALA A 28 14.93 16.89 10.54
N ARG A 29 14.55 16.76 11.81
CA ARG A 29 13.95 15.54 12.35
C ARG A 29 12.62 15.21 11.67
N LEU A 30 11.74 16.18 11.47
CA LEU A 30 10.45 15.99 10.83
C LEU A 30 10.62 15.51 9.38
N VAL A 31 11.49 16.14 8.61
CA VAL A 31 11.79 15.72 7.23
C VAL A 31 12.37 14.31 7.23
N GLY A 32 13.27 13.98 8.15
CA GLY A 32 13.80 12.61 8.32
C GLY A 32 12.68 11.59 8.57
N ASN A 33 11.75 11.92 9.46
CA ASN A 33 10.60 11.07 9.76
C ASN A 33 9.66 10.91 8.56
N LEU A 34 9.39 11.99 7.83
CA LEU A 34 8.55 11.98 6.62
C LEU A 34 9.18 11.15 5.50
N ASN A 35 10.49 11.26 5.30
CA ASN A 35 11.22 10.45 4.32
C ASN A 35 11.18 8.96 4.68
N ASN A 36 11.34 8.63 5.97
CA ASN A 36 11.21 7.26 6.44
C ASN A 36 9.78 6.72 6.21
N MET A 37 8.75 7.47 6.62
CA MET A 37 7.35 7.10 6.38
C MET A 37 7.05 6.90 4.89
N SER A 38 7.50 7.82 4.03
CA SER A 38 7.32 7.71 2.59
C SER A 38 7.96 6.43 2.03
N THR A 39 9.19 6.12 2.46
CA THR A 39 9.90 4.90 2.05
C THR A 39 9.15 3.64 2.50
N LEU A 40 8.66 3.64 3.74
CA LEU A 40 7.96 2.50 4.33
C LEU A 40 6.60 2.26 3.63
N LEU A 41 5.87 3.35 3.32
CA LEU A 41 4.64 3.29 2.55
C LEU A 41 4.89 2.82 1.11
N ALA A 42 5.96 3.29 0.47
CA ALA A 42 6.33 2.84 -0.88
C ALA A 42 6.66 1.33 -0.88
N HIS A 43 7.39 0.85 0.13
CA HIS A 43 7.71 -0.57 0.27
C HIS A 43 6.45 -1.41 0.51
N LEU A 44 5.54 -0.96 1.38
CA LEU A 44 4.27 -1.64 1.66
C LEU A 44 3.36 -1.69 0.43
N SER A 45 3.28 -0.59 -0.32
CA SER A 45 2.49 -0.47 -1.54
C SER A 45 3.05 -1.33 -2.69
N ALA A 46 4.37 -1.37 -2.84
CA ALA A 46 5.03 -2.15 -3.87
C ALA A 46 5.02 -3.67 -3.59
N ASN A 47 4.90 -4.06 -2.32
CA ASN A 47 4.86 -5.45 -1.89
C ASN A 47 3.54 -5.74 -1.15
N PRO A 48 2.38 -5.70 -1.84
CA PRO A 48 1.18 -6.28 -1.26
C PRO A 48 1.51 -7.74 -0.94
N SER A 49 1.16 -8.20 0.26
CA SER A 49 1.63 -9.48 0.79
C SER A 49 1.39 -10.57 -0.26
N ALA A 50 2.45 -11.02 -0.94
CA ALA A 50 2.34 -12.03 -2.00
C ALA A 50 1.61 -13.28 -1.47
N GLU A 51 1.81 -13.55 -0.19
CA GLU A 51 1.08 -14.52 0.62
C GLU A 51 -0.44 -14.34 0.60
N ILE A 52 -0.97 -13.11 0.73
CA ILE A 52 -2.41 -12.83 0.66
C ILE A 52 -2.93 -13.10 -0.75
N LEU A 53 -2.20 -12.68 -1.79
CA LEU A 53 -2.61 -12.89 -3.18
C LEU A 53 -2.61 -14.39 -3.53
N ASP A 54 -1.60 -15.13 -3.11
CA ASP A 54 -1.53 -16.58 -3.27
C ASP A 54 -2.61 -17.31 -2.48
N ALA A 55 -2.91 -16.86 -1.25
CA ALA A 55 -4.01 -17.37 -0.45
C ALA A 55 -5.37 -17.11 -1.13
N LEU A 56 -5.60 -15.92 -1.69
CA LEU A 56 -6.82 -15.57 -2.42
C LEU A 56 -6.98 -16.39 -3.70
N ARG A 57 -5.91 -16.59 -4.48
CA ARG A 57 -5.93 -17.49 -5.65
C ARG A 57 -6.22 -18.93 -5.25
N GLY A 58 -5.63 -19.40 -4.15
CA GLY A 58 -5.92 -20.72 -3.59
C GLY A 58 -7.38 -20.87 -3.19
N LEU A 59 -7.95 -19.82 -2.59
CA LEU A 59 -9.36 -19.77 -2.19
C LEU A 59 -10.28 -19.79 -3.42
N GLU A 60 -10.01 -18.94 -4.42
CA GLU A 60 -10.77 -18.86 -5.68
C GLU A 60 -10.88 -20.22 -6.38
N ARG A 61 -9.77 -20.96 -6.48
CA ARG A 61 -9.75 -22.28 -7.12
C ARG A 61 -10.62 -23.29 -6.37
N LYS A 62 -10.54 -23.28 -5.04
CA LYS A 62 -11.32 -24.19 -4.18
C LYS A 62 -12.81 -23.88 -4.25
N THR A 63 -13.18 -22.61 -4.12
CA THR A 63 -14.59 -22.19 -4.16
C THR A 63 -15.19 -22.36 -5.55
N SER A 64 -14.44 -22.08 -6.62
CA SER A 64 -14.88 -22.34 -8.00
C SER A 64 -15.14 -23.82 -8.26
N LEU A 65 -14.30 -24.70 -7.72
CA LEU A 65 -14.52 -26.15 -7.82
C LEU A 65 -15.80 -26.55 -7.09
N VAL A 66 -15.97 -26.12 -5.84
CA VAL A 66 -17.19 -26.40 -5.06
C VAL A 66 -18.44 -25.87 -5.77
N PHE A 67 -18.39 -24.64 -6.28
CA PHE A 67 -19.50 -24.02 -7.00
C PHE A 67 -19.84 -24.77 -8.29
N THR A 68 -18.83 -25.19 -9.05
CA THR A 68 -19.03 -25.98 -10.28
C THR A 68 -19.66 -27.33 -9.99
N LEU A 69 -19.16 -28.04 -8.98
CA LEU A 69 -19.71 -29.33 -8.56
C LEU A 69 -21.14 -29.19 -8.06
N LEU A 70 -21.42 -28.13 -7.28
CA LEU A 70 -22.78 -27.83 -6.82
C LEU A 70 -23.71 -27.56 -8.00
N LYS A 71 -23.30 -26.72 -8.96
CA LYS A 71 -24.10 -26.41 -10.15
C LYS A 71 -24.38 -27.67 -10.99
N ALA A 72 -23.37 -28.52 -11.19
CA ALA A 72 -23.53 -29.77 -11.91
C ALA A 72 -24.50 -30.72 -11.19
N SER A 73 -24.37 -30.83 -9.86
CA SER A 73 -25.27 -31.64 -9.02
C SER A 73 -26.72 -31.15 -9.12
N VAL A 74 -26.95 -29.86 -8.92
CA VAL A 74 -28.29 -29.25 -9.02
C VAL A 74 -28.87 -29.43 -10.42
N TYR A 75 -28.09 -29.16 -11.47
CA TYR A 75 -28.54 -29.34 -12.85
C TYR A 75 -28.94 -30.78 -13.14
N SER A 76 -28.13 -31.75 -12.71
CA SER A 76 -28.46 -33.18 -12.88
C SER A 76 -29.74 -33.57 -12.15
N ILE A 77 -29.97 -33.06 -10.94
CA ILE A 77 -31.19 -33.36 -10.16
C ILE A 77 -32.42 -32.76 -10.85
N VAL A 78 -32.36 -31.48 -11.23
CA VAL A 78 -33.49 -30.78 -11.88
C VAL A 78 -33.82 -31.42 -13.23
N LEU A 79 -32.81 -31.77 -14.03
CA LEU A 79 -33.02 -32.43 -15.31
C LEU A 79 -33.65 -33.81 -15.14
N ASN A 80 -33.17 -34.61 -14.18
CA ASN A 80 -33.75 -35.92 -13.91
C ASN A 80 -35.22 -35.83 -13.46
N GLN A 81 -35.59 -34.79 -12.69
CA GLN A 81 -36.98 -34.56 -12.30
C GLN A 81 -37.85 -34.19 -13.51
N GLN A 82 -37.38 -33.29 -14.38
CA GLN A 82 -38.11 -32.93 -15.60
C GLN A 82 -38.38 -34.14 -16.49
N ILE A 83 -37.39 -35.03 -16.66
CA ILE A 83 -37.55 -36.26 -17.45
C ILE A 83 -38.57 -37.22 -16.81
N GLN A 84 -38.58 -37.34 -15.47
CA GLN A 84 -39.54 -38.19 -14.76
C GLN A 84 -40.96 -37.64 -14.83
N ASP A 85 -41.13 -36.33 -14.71
CA ASP A 85 -42.43 -35.67 -14.80
C ASP A 85 -42.97 -35.76 -16.24
N GLU A 86 -42.14 -35.53 -17.26
CA GLU A 86 -42.53 -35.64 -18.68
C GLU A 86 -42.79 -37.09 -19.13
N GLY A 87 -42.07 -38.07 -18.57
CA GLY A 87 -42.24 -39.50 -18.88
C GLY A 87 -43.39 -40.19 -18.12
N GLY A 88 -44.06 -39.48 -17.21
CA GLY A 88 -45.21 -39.97 -16.43
C GLY A 88 -46.58 -39.62 -17.00
N GLU A 89 -46.64 -38.91 -18.14
CA GLU A 89 -47.88 -38.44 -18.79
C GLU A 89 -48.39 -39.33 -19.94
N GLU A 90 -47.87 -40.55 -20.12
CA GLU A 90 -48.40 -41.56 -21.08
C GLU A 90 -49.28 -42.64 -20.44
#